data_AF-A0A6M8J2E2-F1
#
_entry.id   AF-A0A6M8J2E2-F1
#
_cell.length_a   1.000
_cell.length_b   1.000
_cell.length_c   1.000
_cell.angle_alpha   90.00
_cell.angle_beta   90.00
_cell.angle_gamma   90.00
#
_symmetry.space_group_name_H-M   'P 1'
#
loop_
_entity.id
_entity.type
_entity.pdbx_description
1 polymer ?
#
loop_
_entity_poly.entity_id
_entity_poly.type
_entity_poly.pdbx_seq_one_letter_code
_entity_poly.pdbx_strand_id
1 'polypeptide(L)'
;MRSAGWKERAVTRWVSVLGDSISTFEGVTNQGFAVFYEGALCADTGVRSVGDTWWMQVIDALGGTLLRNGAWSGSCVQGAGHPAGCSLQRARALARSDDGAPNTTPDDVLVYIGINDYGWGSELNHLAARGNALPECLSEDQLPAVCAPAQAERDAAERFGEAYEAMLRNVRVMYPQARVWCLSLVPGRVRGCARSTHAYAFRGEPFAAYNQAIARASRAAGCRFCDATALGYDLDTREGTHPTALGMEQLAWLACRAMATAGEEGFDPAVLTRPYPGGEGFRSDDPCVSPGRSCVGCPHALDTSRTWMHVCCARERAARCWQREPGA
;
A
#
# COMPACT_ATOMS: atom_id res chain seq x y z
N MET A 1 37.70 3.53 34.98
CA MET A 1 36.74 3.99 33.96
C MET A 1 35.89 2.79 33.55
N ARG A 2 34.60 2.79 33.91
CA ARG A 2 33.67 1.70 33.59
C ARG A 2 33.22 1.87 32.14
N SER A 3 33.47 0.87 31.30
CA SER A 3 32.89 0.76 29.97
C SER A 3 31.37 0.64 30.10
N ALA A 4 30.63 1.56 29.49
CA ALA A 4 29.19 1.43 29.34
C ALA A 4 28.93 0.28 28.36
N GLY A 5 28.52 -0.88 28.89
CA GLY A 5 28.10 -2.01 28.08
C GLY A 5 26.84 -1.67 27.32
N TRP A 6 26.95 -1.52 26.00
CA TRP A 6 25.81 -1.68 25.11
C TRP A 6 25.38 -3.15 25.18
N LYS A 7 24.20 -3.41 25.75
CA LYS A 7 23.56 -4.71 25.61
C LYS A 7 22.98 -4.78 24.21
N GLU A 8 23.57 -5.64 23.39
CA GLU A 8 23.00 -6.09 22.12
C GLU A 8 21.55 -6.55 22.39
N ARG A 9 20.57 -5.87 21.80
CA ARG A 9 19.17 -6.31 21.90
C ARG A 9 19.08 -7.59 21.07
N ALA A 10 18.79 -8.72 21.71
CA ALA A 10 18.50 -9.95 21.01
C ALA A 10 17.34 -9.70 20.03
N VAL A 11 17.50 -10.06 18.76
CA VAL A 11 16.41 -9.98 17.78
C VAL A 11 15.31 -10.93 18.23
N THR A 12 14.13 -10.38 18.50
CA THR A 12 12.99 -11.14 19.02
C THR A 12 12.09 -11.65 17.90
N ARG A 13 11.93 -10.88 16.82
CA ARG A 13 11.07 -11.18 15.66
C ARG A 13 11.58 -10.53 14.37
N TRP A 14 11.75 -11.32 13.32
CA TRP A 14 12.06 -10.85 11.97
C TRP A 14 10.78 -10.50 11.22
N VAL A 15 10.71 -9.27 10.70
CA VAL A 15 9.53 -8.78 9.99
C VAL A 15 9.89 -8.42 8.55
N SER A 16 9.16 -8.96 7.58
CA SER A 16 9.28 -8.57 6.18
C SER A 16 8.05 -7.80 5.71
N VAL A 17 8.23 -6.94 4.71
CA VAL A 17 7.15 -6.11 4.13
C VAL A 17 6.91 -6.54 2.69
N LEU A 18 5.66 -6.86 2.34
CA LEU A 18 5.20 -7.04 0.97
C LEU A 18 4.24 -5.89 0.64
N GLY A 19 4.62 -5.01 -0.27
CA GLY A 19 3.82 -3.84 -0.59
C GLY A 19 4.06 -3.25 -1.97
N ASP A 20 3.41 -2.12 -2.22
CA ASP A 20 3.64 -1.26 -3.40
C ASP A 20 4.42 0.00 -3.05
N SER A 21 4.27 1.07 -3.83
CA SER A 21 4.96 2.37 -3.64
C SER A 21 4.81 2.92 -2.23
N ILE A 22 3.65 2.74 -1.58
CA ILE A 22 3.38 3.25 -0.23
C ILE A 22 4.33 2.63 0.81
N SER A 23 4.89 1.46 0.52
CA SER A 23 5.76 0.72 1.43
C SER A 23 7.24 0.75 1.03
N THR A 24 7.64 1.61 0.09
CA THR A 24 9.04 1.72 -0.36
C THR A 24 9.82 2.78 0.42
N PHE A 25 11.15 2.68 0.46
CA PHE A 25 12.05 3.74 0.93
C PHE A 25 13.47 3.53 0.39
N GLU A 26 14.12 4.59 -0.06
CA GLU A 26 15.47 4.54 -0.64
C GLU A 26 16.49 3.91 0.32
N GLY A 27 17.37 3.08 -0.22
CA GLY A 27 18.41 2.38 0.55
C GLY A 27 17.92 1.26 1.48
N VAL A 28 16.60 1.04 1.60
CA VAL A 28 16.03 -0.01 2.47
C VAL A 28 15.16 -1.01 1.71
N THR A 29 14.37 -0.55 0.74
CA THR A 29 13.71 -1.45 -0.21
C THR A 29 14.75 -2.30 -0.94
N ASN A 30 14.41 -3.57 -1.22
CA ASN A 30 15.32 -4.53 -1.84
C ASN A 30 16.00 -3.94 -3.09
N GLN A 31 17.30 -4.19 -3.22
CA GLN A 31 18.08 -3.67 -4.33
C GLN A 31 17.48 -4.09 -5.69
N GLY A 32 17.41 -3.15 -6.61
CA GLY A 32 16.82 -3.35 -7.95
C GLY A 32 15.31 -3.20 -8.00
N PHE A 33 14.63 -3.03 -6.86
CA PHE A 33 13.18 -2.81 -6.84
C PHE A 33 12.88 -1.32 -7.00
N ALA A 34 11.82 -0.99 -7.73
CA ALA A 34 11.42 0.40 -7.92
C ALA A 34 10.99 1.04 -6.58
N VAL A 35 11.44 2.26 -6.34
CA VAL A 35 11.21 3.03 -5.10
C VAL A 35 10.39 4.29 -5.41
N PHE A 36 9.52 4.69 -4.50
CA PHE A 36 8.79 5.96 -4.57
C PHE A 36 9.39 7.02 -3.64
N TYR A 37 9.65 6.67 -2.39
CA TYR A 37 10.24 7.60 -1.42
C TYR A 37 11.75 7.65 -1.62
N GLU A 38 12.16 8.44 -2.61
CA GLU A 38 13.57 8.73 -2.93
C GLU A 38 13.76 10.20 -3.35
N GLY A 39 14.95 10.75 -3.09
CA GLY A 39 15.37 12.07 -3.55
C GLY A 39 14.36 13.20 -3.26
N ALA A 40 13.88 13.88 -4.31
CA ALA A 40 12.96 15.01 -4.20
C ALA A 40 11.59 14.62 -3.62
N LEU A 41 11.15 13.37 -3.78
CA LEU A 41 9.87 12.90 -3.25
C LEU A 41 9.90 12.74 -1.73
N CYS A 42 11.05 12.40 -1.13
CA CYS A 42 11.25 12.45 0.33
C CYS A 42 11.06 13.89 0.86
N ALA A 43 11.60 14.88 0.15
CA ALA A 43 11.47 16.28 0.54
C ALA A 43 10.01 16.78 0.43
N ASP A 44 9.32 16.46 -0.67
CA ASP A 44 7.93 16.87 -0.92
C ASP A 44 6.94 16.19 0.04
N THR A 45 7.08 14.89 0.27
CA THR A 45 6.18 14.14 1.18
C THR A 45 6.49 14.38 2.66
N GLY A 46 7.71 14.83 2.97
CA GLY A 46 8.23 14.96 4.33
C GLY A 46 8.70 13.65 4.95
N VAL A 47 8.62 12.52 4.24
CA VAL A 47 9.16 11.22 4.68
C VAL A 47 10.67 11.25 4.44
N ARG A 48 11.47 11.54 5.47
CA ARG A 48 12.90 11.86 5.34
C ARG A 48 13.82 10.77 5.86
N SER A 49 13.28 9.82 6.60
CA SER A 49 14.00 8.70 7.17
C SER A 49 13.16 7.44 7.11
N VAL A 50 13.81 6.28 7.19
CA VAL A 50 13.12 5.00 7.27
C VAL A 50 12.16 4.93 8.46
N GLY A 51 12.49 5.59 9.58
CA GLY A 51 11.64 5.66 10.77
C GLY A 51 10.34 6.44 10.56
N ASP A 52 10.26 7.27 9.51
CA ASP A 52 9.03 7.97 9.15
C ASP A 52 8.04 7.05 8.42
N THR A 53 8.49 5.90 7.90
CA THR A 53 7.63 5.00 7.13
C THR A 53 6.65 4.23 8.02
N TRP A 54 5.44 3.98 7.52
CA TRP A 54 4.41 3.31 8.32
C TRP A 54 4.86 1.94 8.82
N TRP A 55 5.56 1.18 7.97
CA TRP A 55 5.96 -0.19 8.24
C TRP A 55 7.10 -0.25 9.25
N MET A 56 8.07 0.68 9.21
CA MET A 56 9.11 0.71 10.24
C MET A 56 8.52 1.13 11.60
N GLN A 57 7.59 2.09 11.63
CA GLN A 57 6.88 2.45 12.86
C GLN A 57 6.11 1.26 13.47
N VAL A 58 5.47 0.43 12.64
CA VAL A 58 4.80 -0.80 13.10
C VAL A 58 5.80 -1.83 13.62
N ILE A 59 6.91 -2.05 12.90
CA ILE A 59 7.97 -2.98 13.30
C ILE A 59 8.58 -2.57 14.65
N ASP A 60 8.88 -1.27 14.82
CA ASP A 60 9.41 -0.72 16.06
C ASP A 60 8.40 -0.87 17.21
N ALA A 61 7.11 -0.64 16.94
CA ALA A 61 6.04 -0.82 17.93
C ALA A 61 5.85 -2.29 18.37
N LEU A 62 6.24 -3.25 17.55
CA LEU A 62 6.30 -4.68 17.89
C LEU A 62 7.60 -5.08 18.60
N GLY A 63 8.56 -4.15 18.72
CA GLY A 63 9.93 -4.46 19.12
C GLY A 63 10.64 -5.43 18.17
N GLY A 64 10.21 -5.48 16.90
CA GLY A 64 10.74 -6.36 15.88
C GLY A 64 11.98 -5.80 15.19
N THR A 65 12.44 -6.49 14.15
CA THR A 65 13.52 -6.02 13.28
C THR A 65 13.16 -6.31 11.83
N LEU A 66 13.37 -5.32 10.95
CA LEU A 66 13.17 -5.51 9.52
C LEU A 66 14.13 -6.57 8.99
N LEU A 67 13.58 -7.59 8.32
CA LEU A 67 14.33 -8.60 7.59
C LEU A 67 14.51 -8.21 6.12
N ARG A 68 13.39 -8.01 5.40
CA ARG A 68 13.37 -7.57 4.00
C ARG A 68 12.21 -6.62 3.76
N ASN A 69 12.48 -5.52 3.06
CA ASN A 69 11.43 -4.71 2.46
C ASN A 69 11.27 -5.12 0.99
N GLY A 70 10.35 -6.05 0.74
CA GLY A 70 9.94 -6.51 -0.57
C GLY A 70 8.82 -5.66 -1.18
N ALA A 71 8.73 -4.36 -0.91
CA ALA A 71 7.80 -3.47 -1.61
C ALA A 71 8.29 -3.07 -3.01
N TRP A 72 7.40 -2.78 -3.96
CA TRP A 72 7.77 -2.34 -5.31
C TRP A 72 6.85 -1.23 -5.83
N SER A 73 7.42 -0.08 -6.18
CA SER A 73 6.69 1.09 -6.64
C SER A 73 5.88 0.83 -7.91
N GLY A 74 4.57 1.12 -7.86
CA GLY A 74 3.63 0.90 -8.97
C GLY A 74 3.13 -0.54 -9.14
N SER A 75 3.61 -1.50 -8.33
CA SER A 75 3.21 -2.90 -8.45
C SER A 75 1.71 -3.08 -8.20
N CYS A 76 1.03 -3.74 -9.14
CA CYS A 76 -0.24 -4.40 -8.89
C CYS A 76 -0.03 -5.73 -8.16
N VAL A 77 -1.10 -6.28 -7.58
CA VAL A 77 -1.16 -7.67 -7.15
C VAL A 77 -1.30 -8.58 -8.37
N GLN A 78 -2.21 -8.24 -9.30
CA GLN A 78 -2.41 -8.98 -10.54
C GLN A 78 -1.33 -8.65 -11.58
N GLY A 79 -0.84 -9.68 -12.28
CA GLY A 79 -0.03 -9.55 -13.49
C GLY A 79 0.65 -10.85 -13.93
N ALA A 80 1.08 -10.91 -15.19
CA ALA A 80 1.72 -12.08 -15.81
C ALA A 80 3.11 -12.47 -15.27
N GLY A 81 3.69 -11.73 -14.33
CA GLY A 81 5.03 -12.01 -13.81
C GLY A 81 5.57 -10.91 -12.90
N HIS A 82 6.84 -11.00 -12.52
CA HIS A 82 7.52 -9.96 -11.75
C HIS A 82 7.42 -8.61 -12.50
N PRO A 83 7.04 -7.49 -11.85
CA PRO A 83 6.97 -7.30 -10.40
C PRO A 83 5.62 -7.57 -9.72
N ALA A 84 4.61 -8.10 -10.41
CA ALA A 84 3.27 -8.31 -9.84
C ALA A 84 3.28 -9.12 -8.54
N GLY A 85 2.50 -8.69 -7.55
CA GLY A 85 2.46 -9.26 -6.20
C GLY A 85 2.20 -10.77 -6.18
N CYS A 86 1.36 -11.28 -7.09
CA CYS A 86 1.07 -12.71 -7.19
C CYS A 86 2.22 -13.57 -7.75
N SER A 87 3.32 -12.96 -8.22
CA SER A 87 4.49 -13.71 -8.71
C SER A 87 5.27 -14.38 -7.58
N LEU A 88 5.83 -15.56 -7.86
CA LEU A 88 6.63 -16.31 -6.89
C LEU A 88 7.91 -15.56 -6.48
N GLN A 89 8.47 -14.75 -7.39
CA GLN A 89 9.63 -13.90 -7.15
C GLN A 89 9.37 -12.92 -6.00
N ARG A 90 8.16 -12.35 -5.91
CA ARG A 90 7.78 -11.41 -4.85
C ARG A 90 7.71 -12.09 -3.49
N ALA A 91 7.21 -13.33 -3.42
CA ALA A 91 7.27 -14.12 -2.21
C ALA A 91 8.72 -14.45 -1.81
N ARG A 92 9.56 -14.91 -2.75
CA ARG A 92 10.98 -15.24 -2.49
C ARG A 92 11.78 -14.05 -1.95
N ALA A 93 11.44 -12.84 -2.36
CA ALA A 93 12.12 -11.61 -1.95
C ALA A 93 11.94 -11.22 -0.47
N LEU A 94 11.13 -11.97 0.29
CA LEU A 94 10.86 -11.71 1.72
C LEU A 94 11.86 -12.39 2.66
N ALA A 95 12.73 -13.27 2.17
CA ALA A 95 13.79 -13.89 2.96
C ALA A 95 15.15 -13.25 2.68
N ARG A 96 16.08 -13.39 3.63
CA ARG A 96 17.49 -13.10 3.40
C ARG A 96 18.23 -14.43 3.16
N SER A 97 18.82 -14.56 1.98
CA SER A 97 19.85 -15.55 1.70
C SER A 97 21.21 -14.86 1.79
N ASP A 98 22.05 -15.30 2.71
CA ASP A 98 23.45 -14.90 2.77
C ASP A 98 24.30 -16.07 2.29
N ASP A 99 25.32 -15.80 1.46
CA ASP A 99 26.19 -16.85 0.93
C ASP A 99 26.84 -17.66 2.06
N GLY A 100 26.55 -18.97 2.11
CA GLY A 100 27.11 -19.89 3.10
C GLY A 100 26.39 -19.96 4.45
N ALA A 101 25.29 -19.23 4.65
CA ALA A 101 24.45 -19.31 5.85
C ALA A 101 23.03 -19.82 5.53
N PRO A 102 22.32 -20.44 6.50
CA PRO A 102 20.92 -20.79 6.30
C PRO A 102 20.07 -19.53 6.07
N ASN A 103 19.10 -19.63 5.14
CA ASN A 103 18.18 -18.54 4.84
C ASN A 103 17.48 -18.06 6.12
N THR A 104 17.58 -16.76 6.41
CA THR A 104 16.75 -16.13 7.45
C THR A 104 15.38 -15.84 6.85
N THR A 105 14.33 -16.40 7.46
CA THR A 105 12.93 -16.25 7.05
C THR A 105 12.17 -15.35 8.03
N PRO A 106 11.10 -14.65 7.58
CA PRO A 106 10.32 -13.80 8.46
C PRO A 106 9.49 -14.60 9.47
N ASP A 107 9.37 -14.06 10.69
CA ASP A 107 8.34 -14.46 11.67
C ASP A 107 7.00 -13.78 11.35
N ASP A 108 7.05 -12.56 10.81
CA ASP A 108 5.89 -11.77 10.43
C ASP A 108 6.07 -11.19 9.01
N VAL A 109 4.99 -11.19 8.24
CA VAL A 109 4.91 -10.49 6.95
C VAL A 109 3.80 -9.45 7.01
N LEU A 110 4.15 -8.18 6.90
CA LEU A 110 3.21 -7.08 6.75
C LEU A 110 2.86 -6.93 5.27
N VAL A 111 1.57 -7.06 4.92
CA VAL A 111 1.07 -6.97 3.55
C VAL A 111 0.19 -5.73 3.40
N TYR A 112 0.64 -4.80 2.55
CA TYR A 112 -0.12 -3.60 2.18
C TYR A 112 0.09 -3.27 0.70
N ILE A 113 -0.81 -3.79 -0.13
CA ILE A 113 -0.76 -3.69 -1.59
C ILE A 113 -2.19 -3.83 -2.15
N GLY A 114 -2.43 -3.20 -3.30
CA GLY A 114 -3.69 -3.34 -4.06
C GLY A 114 -4.26 -2.02 -4.54
N ILE A 115 -3.68 -0.89 -4.13
CA ILE A 115 -4.14 0.43 -4.55
C ILE A 115 -3.92 0.66 -6.05
N ASN A 116 -2.89 0.03 -6.64
CA ASN A 116 -2.64 0.07 -8.08
C ASN A 116 -3.68 -0.76 -8.85
N ASP A 117 -4.09 -1.93 -8.34
CA ASP A 117 -5.17 -2.71 -8.93
C ASP A 117 -6.49 -1.93 -8.92
N TYR A 118 -6.77 -1.19 -7.83
CA TYR A 118 -7.88 -0.25 -7.76
C TYR A 118 -7.76 0.88 -8.79
N GLY A 119 -6.57 1.50 -8.89
CA GLY A 119 -6.29 2.61 -9.79
C GLY A 119 -6.31 2.25 -11.27
N TRP A 120 -5.88 1.04 -11.65
CA TRP A 120 -5.91 0.54 -13.02
C TRP A 120 -7.21 -0.17 -13.38
N GLY A 121 -7.85 -0.85 -12.43
CA GLY A 121 -9.10 -1.59 -12.61
C GLY A 121 -9.01 -2.84 -13.50
N SER A 122 -7.87 -3.09 -14.14
CA SER A 122 -7.54 -4.34 -14.83
C SER A 122 -6.06 -4.36 -15.24
N GLU A 123 -5.50 -5.55 -15.44
CA GLU A 123 -4.18 -5.72 -16.05
C GLU A 123 -4.13 -5.14 -17.47
N LEU A 124 -5.20 -5.27 -18.26
CA LEU A 124 -5.24 -4.68 -19.60
C LEU A 124 -5.07 -3.16 -19.55
N ASN A 125 -5.77 -2.47 -18.65
CA ASN A 125 -5.60 -1.03 -18.45
C ASN A 125 -4.18 -0.68 -18.00
N HIS A 126 -3.61 -1.45 -17.08
CA HIS A 126 -2.24 -1.26 -16.61
C HIS A 126 -1.21 -1.35 -17.76
N LEU A 127 -1.31 -2.40 -18.58
CA LEU A 127 -0.42 -2.63 -19.72
C LEU A 127 -0.61 -1.58 -20.82
N ALA A 128 -1.86 -1.28 -21.19
CA ALA A 128 -2.19 -0.35 -22.26
C ALA A 128 -1.83 1.11 -21.90
N ALA A 129 -1.87 1.46 -20.61
CA ALA A 129 -1.43 2.76 -20.13
C ALA A 129 0.07 2.90 -19.95
N ARG A 130 0.84 1.80 -20.12
CA ARG A 130 2.28 1.75 -19.83
C ARG A 130 2.57 2.18 -18.38
N GLY A 131 1.88 1.57 -17.42
CA GLY A 131 2.12 1.84 -16.01
C GLY A 131 3.56 1.52 -15.60
N ASN A 132 4.00 2.08 -14.47
CA ASN A 132 5.43 2.06 -14.09
C ASN A 132 5.98 0.68 -13.68
N ALA A 133 5.12 -0.33 -13.54
CA ALA A 133 5.50 -1.67 -13.07
C ALA A 133 5.04 -2.76 -14.07
N LEU A 134 5.36 -2.57 -15.36
CA LEU A 134 5.09 -3.58 -16.38
C LEU A 134 5.81 -4.91 -16.05
N PRO A 135 5.18 -6.07 -16.33
CA PRO A 135 5.84 -7.36 -16.14
C PRO A 135 7.10 -7.48 -17.01
N GLU A 136 8.22 -7.84 -16.40
CA GLU A 136 9.53 -8.00 -17.06
C GLU A 136 9.54 -9.14 -18.08
N CYS A 137 8.61 -10.09 -17.95
CA CYS A 137 8.48 -11.22 -18.85
C CYS A 137 7.84 -10.87 -20.20
N LEU A 138 7.32 -9.65 -20.38
CA LEU A 138 6.67 -9.21 -21.60
C LEU A 138 7.63 -8.37 -22.46
N SER A 139 7.72 -8.70 -23.74
CA SER A 139 8.36 -7.87 -24.75
C SER A 139 7.39 -6.81 -25.31
N GLU A 140 7.93 -5.76 -25.96
CA GLU A 140 7.13 -4.64 -26.46
C GLU A 140 6.01 -5.06 -27.44
N ASP A 141 6.24 -6.08 -28.26
CA ASP A 141 5.28 -6.63 -29.22
C ASP A 141 4.14 -7.40 -28.56
N GLN A 142 4.32 -7.84 -27.31
CA GLN A 142 3.27 -8.48 -26.50
C GLN A 142 2.40 -7.46 -25.77
N LEU A 143 2.83 -6.19 -25.70
CA LEU A 143 2.06 -5.15 -25.04
C LEU A 143 0.89 -4.68 -25.92
N PRO A 144 -0.30 -4.46 -25.34
CA PRO A 144 -1.43 -3.91 -26.09
C PRO A 144 -1.10 -2.52 -26.62
N ALA A 145 -1.87 -2.10 -27.64
CA ALA A 145 -1.80 -0.73 -28.16
C ALA A 145 -2.03 0.29 -27.03
N VAL A 146 -1.27 1.38 -27.07
CA VAL A 146 -1.31 2.36 -25.99
C VAL A 146 -2.65 3.08 -26.01
N CYS A 147 -3.38 3.07 -24.89
CA CYS A 147 -4.65 3.78 -24.75
C CYS A 147 -4.78 4.44 -23.36
N ALA A 148 -5.84 5.24 -23.19
CA ALA A 148 -6.20 5.73 -21.88
C ALA A 148 -6.93 4.61 -21.11
N PRO A 149 -6.64 4.40 -19.83
CA PRO A 149 -7.37 3.45 -19.01
C PRO A 149 -8.89 3.63 -19.07
N ALA A 150 -9.60 2.55 -19.35
CA ALA A 150 -11.05 2.53 -19.45
C ALA A 150 -11.73 2.26 -18.10
N GLN A 151 -13.05 2.10 -18.13
CA GLN A 151 -13.80 1.55 -17.01
C GLN A 151 -13.31 0.13 -16.69
N ALA A 152 -13.35 -0.24 -15.41
CA ALA A 152 -13.03 -1.59 -14.98
C ALA A 152 -14.11 -2.58 -15.47
N GLU A 153 -13.70 -3.82 -15.71
CA GLU A 153 -14.64 -4.93 -15.91
C GLU A 153 -15.41 -5.18 -14.60
N ARG A 154 -16.63 -5.72 -14.71
CA ARG A 154 -17.54 -5.90 -13.55
C ARG A 154 -17.01 -6.87 -12.50
N ASP A 155 -16.04 -7.70 -12.86
CA ASP A 155 -15.38 -8.71 -12.04
C ASP A 155 -13.97 -8.28 -11.60
N ALA A 156 -13.58 -7.02 -11.79
CA ALA A 156 -12.23 -6.54 -11.49
C ALA A 156 -11.79 -6.83 -10.05
N ALA A 157 -12.67 -6.60 -9.06
CA ALA A 157 -12.38 -6.92 -7.66
C ALA A 157 -12.31 -8.43 -7.39
N GLU A 158 -13.03 -9.25 -8.15
CA GLU A 158 -12.97 -10.72 -8.06
C GLU A 158 -11.63 -11.24 -8.58
N ARG A 159 -11.23 -10.84 -9.79
CA ARG A 159 -9.92 -11.17 -10.38
C ARG A 159 -8.75 -10.70 -9.54
N PHE A 160 -8.86 -9.49 -8.98
CA PHE A 160 -7.92 -9.00 -7.97
C PHE A 160 -7.87 -9.93 -6.76
N GLY A 161 -9.02 -10.37 -6.24
CA GLY A 161 -9.10 -11.32 -5.13
C GLY A 161 -8.42 -12.67 -5.42
N GLU A 162 -8.60 -13.22 -6.61
CA GLU A 162 -7.92 -14.46 -7.04
C GLU A 162 -6.40 -14.29 -7.09
N ALA A 163 -5.93 -13.17 -7.64
CA ALA A 163 -4.50 -12.84 -7.66
C ALA A 163 -3.95 -12.61 -6.25
N TYR A 164 -4.71 -11.98 -5.35
CA TYR A 164 -4.35 -11.79 -3.95
C TYR A 164 -4.26 -13.12 -3.22
N GLU A 165 -5.18 -14.05 -3.45
CA GLU A 165 -5.10 -15.40 -2.88
C GLU A 165 -3.87 -16.16 -3.40
N ALA A 166 -3.56 -16.06 -4.69
CA ALA A 166 -2.36 -16.65 -5.27
C ALA A 166 -1.07 -16.07 -4.66
N MET A 167 -1.02 -14.75 -4.45
CA MET A 167 0.06 -14.09 -3.73
C MET A 167 0.23 -14.67 -2.32
N LEU A 168 -0.84 -14.74 -1.53
CA LEU A 168 -0.78 -15.26 -0.17
C LEU A 168 -0.41 -16.74 -0.13
N ARG A 169 -0.89 -17.55 -1.09
CA ARG A 169 -0.52 -18.96 -1.23
C ARG A 169 0.98 -19.12 -1.44
N ASN A 170 1.59 -18.30 -2.30
CA ASN A 170 3.03 -18.29 -2.50
C ASN A 170 3.78 -17.92 -1.21
N VAL A 171 3.33 -16.91 -0.47
CA VAL A 171 3.92 -16.53 0.83
C VAL A 171 3.81 -17.68 1.84
N ARG A 172 2.66 -18.34 1.93
CA ARG A 172 2.42 -19.44 2.88
C ARG A 172 3.21 -20.71 2.54
N VAL A 173 3.39 -21.02 1.25
CA VAL A 173 4.24 -22.14 0.82
C VAL A 173 5.71 -21.86 1.16
N MET A 174 6.17 -20.63 0.94
CA MET A 174 7.56 -20.24 1.22
C MET A 174 7.84 -20.11 2.72
N TYR A 175 6.88 -19.60 3.49
CA TYR A 175 7.02 -19.25 4.91
C TYR A 175 5.85 -19.79 5.74
N PRO A 176 5.72 -21.12 5.89
CA PRO A 176 4.57 -21.74 6.55
C PRO A 176 4.46 -21.38 8.04
N GLN A 177 5.54 -20.92 8.67
CA GLN A 177 5.54 -20.52 10.08
C GLN A 177 5.29 -19.01 10.29
N ALA A 178 5.41 -18.20 9.24
CA ALA A 178 5.22 -16.75 9.37
C ALA A 178 3.75 -16.38 9.61
N ARG A 179 3.50 -15.42 10.50
CA ARG A 179 2.20 -14.75 10.60
C ARG A 179 2.11 -13.72 9.48
N VAL A 180 1.03 -13.77 8.70
CA VAL A 180 0.84 -12.86 7.56
C VAL A 180 -0.32 -11.92 7.89
N TRP A 181 -0.04 -10.61 7.89
CA TRP A 181 -0.94 -9.54 8.30
C TRP A 181 -1.33 -8.71 7.08
N CYS A 182 -2.55 -8.93 6.56
CA CYS A 182 -3.08 -8.24 5.39
C CYS A 182 -3.90 -7.04 5.80
N LEU A 183 -3.38 -5.82 5.57
CA LEU A 183 -4.13 -4.59 5.82
C LEU A 183 -5.15 -4.32 4.71
N SER A 184 -6.35 -3.86 5.09
CA SER A 184 -7.25 -3.22 4.13
C SER A 184 -6.67 -1.91 3.60
N LEU A 185 -6.97 -1.58 2.35
CA LEU A 185 -6.67 -0.30 1.73
C LEU A 185 -7.41 0.81 2.48
N VAL A 186 -6.76 1.98 2.61
CA VAL A 186 -7.27 3.12 3.37
C VAL A 186 -7.42 4.30 2.40
N PRO A 187 -8.53 5.06 2.47
CA PRO A 187 -8.72 6.23 1.62
C PRO A 187 -7.64 7.30 1.85
N GLY A 188 -7.16 7.89 0.75
CA GLY A 188 -6.24 9.03 0.78
C GLY A 188 -6.97 10.36 0.68
N ARG A 189 -6.53 11.33 1.48
CA ARG A 189 -6.94 12.73 1.47
C ARG A 189 -5.79 13.59 0.99
N VAL A 190 -6.02 14.47 0.02
CA VAL A 190 -4.97 15.38 -0.46
C VAL A 190 -4.57 16.33 0.67
N ARG A 191 -3.27 16.45 0.91
CA ARG A 191 -2.66 17.30 1.93
C ARG A 191 -3.24 18.71 1.87
N GLY A 192 -3.66 19.21 3.02
CA GLY A 192 -4.25 20.54 3.18
C GLY A 192 -5.75 20.63 2.89
N CYS A 193 -6.40 19.56 2.40
CA CYS A 193 -7.85 19.51 2.29
C CYS A 193 -8.49 19.26 3.67
N ALA A 194 -9.56 20.00 3.96
CA ALA A 194 -10.27 19.89 5.23
C ALA A 194 -11.21 18.67 5.26
N ARG A 195 -11.66 18.20 4.10
CA ARG A 195 -12.56 17.05 3.97
C ARG A 195 -11.92 15.95 3.12
N SER A 196 -12.51 14.78 3.22
CA SER A 196 -12.16 13.61 2.42
C SER A 196 -12.22 13.92 0.93
N THR A 197 -11.17 13.54 0.22
CA THR A 197 -11.07 13.73 -1.23
C THR A 197 -11.05 12.42 -1.98
N HIS A 198 -11.20 11.27 -1.32
CA HIS A 198 -11.01 9.97 -1.98
C HIS A 198 -12.12 9.69 -3.01
N ALA A 199 -11.73 9.17 -4.17
CA ALA A 199 -12.67 8.72 -5.19
C ALA A 199 -13.05 7.25 -4.96
N TYR A 200 -14.23 6.97 -4.38
CA TYR A 200 -14.64 5.63 -3.95
C TYR A 200 -15.10 4.65 -5.05
N ALA A 201 -15.36 5.12 -6.28
CA ALA A 201 -15.76 4.29 -7.42
C ALA A 201 -14.91 4.61 -8.67
N PHE A 202 -13.58 4.69 -8.48
CA PHE A 202 -12.63 5.28 -9.44
C PHE A 202 -12.80 4.79 -10.88
N ARG A 203 -12.94 3.48 -11.08
CA ARG A 203 -13.23 2.87 -12.39
C ARG A 203 -14.55 2.12 -12.45
N GLY A 204 -15.50 2.51 -11.61
CA GLY A 204 -16.84 1.91 -11.52
C GLY A 204 -16.95 0.85 -10.43
N GLU A 205 -15.88 0.14 -10.12
CA GLU A 205 -15.87 -0.84 -9.03
C GLU A 205 -15.68 -0.13 -7.67
N PRO A 206 -16.50 -0.42 -6.64
CA PRO A 206 -16.38 0.24 -5.34
C PRO A 206 -15.07 -0.11 -4.62
N PHE A 207 -14.44 0.86 -3.96
CA PHE A 207 -13.24 0.65 -3.13
C PHE A 207 -13.45 -0.43 -2.06
N ALA A 208 -14.65 -0.48 -1.47
CA ALA A 208 -15.03 -1.52 -0.51
C ALA A 208 -14.98 -2.94 -1.09
N ALA A 209 -15.20 -3.13 -2.41
CA ALA A 209 -15.15 -4.44 -3.05
C ALA A 209 -13.72 -5.02 -3.03
N TYR A 210 -12.70 -4.17 -3.22
CA TYR A 210 -11.29 -4.57 -3.11
C TYR A 210 -10.94 -4.95 -1.67
N ASN A 211 -11.37 -4.17 -0.67
CA ASN A 211 -11.17 -4.53 0.73
C ASN A 211 -11.87 -5.84 1.12
N GLN A 212 -13.07 -6.10 0.58
CA GLN A 212 -13.74 -7.39 0.75
C GLN A 212 -12.98 -8.53 0.07
N ALA A 213 -12.38 -8.30 -1.10
CA ALA A 213 -11.55 -9.28 -1.78
C ALA A 213 -10.29 -9.63 -0.97
N ILE A 214 -9.60 -8.63 -0.41
CA ILE A 214 -8.47 -8.82 0.52
C ILE A 214 -8.91 -9.66 1.71
N ALA A 215 -10.05 -9.34 2.33
CA ALA A 215 -10.57 -10.08 3.48
C ALA A 215 -10.87 -11.55 3.15
N ARG A 216 -11.52 -11.81 2.01
CA ARG A 216 -11.82 -13.18 1.55
C ARG A 216 -10.54 -13.97 1.26
N ALA A 217 -9.63 -13.41 0.47
CA ALA A 217 -8.36 -14.04 0.11
C ALA A 217 -7.50 -14.33 1.37
N SER A 218 -7.46 -13.39 2.31
CA SER A 218 -6.73 -13.56 3.58
C SER A 218 -7.27 -14.74 4.38
N ARG A 219 -8.59 -14.84 4.53
CA ARG A 219 -9.23 -15.96 5.24
C ARG A 219 -9.00 -17.29 4.52
N ALA A 220 -9.15 -17.32 3.19
CA ALA A 220 -8.95 -18.53 2.38
C ALA A 220 -7.51 -19.06 2.51
N ALA A 221 -6.52 -18.17 2.58
CA ALA A 221 -5.11 -18.54 2.75
C ALA A 221 -4.67 -18.76 4.22
N GLY A 222 -5.58 -18.68 5.19
CA GLY A 222 -5.25 -18.80 6.62
C GLY A 222 -4.39 -17.65 7.16
N CYS A 223 -4.45 -16.48 6.51
CA CYS A 223 -3.77 -15.24 6.91
C CYS A 223 -4.70 -14.34 7.74
N ARG A 224 -4.13 -13.34 8.41
CA ARG A 224 -4.88 -12.41 9.27
C ARG A 224 -5.28 -11.16 8.49
N PHE A 225 -6.58 -10.94 8.34
CA PHE A 225 -7.09 -9.69 7.80
C PHE A 225 -7.15 -8.61 8.89
N CYS A 226 -6.50 -7.47 8.63
CA CYS A 226 -6.43 -6.32 9.51
C CYS A 226 -7.30 -5.21 8.91
N ASP A 227 -8.51 -5.04 9.44
CA ASP A 227 -9.48 -4.09 8.90
C ASP A 227 -9.20 -2.64 9.33
N ALA A 228 -8.19 -2.03 8.72
CA ALA A 228 -7.80 -0.64 8.94
C ALA A 228 -8.90 0.35 8.54
N THR A 229 -9.63 0.08 7.45
CA THR A 229 -10.73 0.95 6.99
C THR A 229 -11.91 1.01 7.96
N ALA A 230 -12.13 -0.01 8.81
CA ALA A 230 -13.19 0.00 9.82
C ALA A 230 -12.97 1.05 10.91
N LEU A 231 -11.74 1.55 11.08
CA LEU A 231 -11.41 2.63 12.01
C LEU A 231 -11.90 4.00 11.52
N GLY A 232 -12.22 4.13 10.22
CA GLY A 232 -12.96 5.25 9.65
C GLY A 232 -12.17 6.55 9.53
N TYR A 233 -10.90 6.49 9.13
CA TYR A 233 -10.05 7.66 8.92
C TYR A 233 -9.32 7.62 7.57
N ASP A 234 -9.09 8.79 6.98
CA ASP A 234 -8.28 8.98 5.79
C ASP A 234 -6.81 9.22 6.12
N LEU A 235 -5.91 8.89 5.18
CA LEU A 235 -4.51 9.29 5.24
C LEU A 235 -4.27 10.68 4.64
N ASP A 236 -3.42 11.50 5.25
CA ASP A 236 -2.85 12.68 4.61
C ASP A 236 -1.89 12.23 3.50
N THR A 237 -2.19 12.61 2.27
CA THR A 237 -1.48 12.13 1.07
C THR A 237 -1.07 13.28 0.18
N ARG A 238 0.01 13.09 -0.57
CA ARG A 238 0.51 14.05 -1.54
C ARG A 238 -0.52 14.34 -2.65
N GLU A 239 -1.10 13.29 -3.23
CA GLU A 239 -1.99 13.40 -4.40
C GLU A 239 -3.24 12.51 -4.35
N GLY A 240 -3.61 12.00 -3.17
CA GLY A 240 -4.74 11.08 -3.00
C GLY A 240 -4.34 9.61 -2.88
N THR A 241 -3.07 9.28 -3.13
CA THR A 241 -2.55 7.90 -3.05
C THR A 241 -1.38 7.79 -2.07
N HIS A 242 -0.31 8.56 -2.28
CA HIS A 242 0.94 8.39 -1.53
C HIS A 242 0.95 9.19 -0.22
N PRO A 243 1.08 8.54 0.95
CA PRO A 243 1.12 9.22 2.24
C PRO A 243 2.25 10.25 2.38
N THR A 244 1.96 11.35 3.06
CA THR A 244 2.99 12.26 3.59
C THR A 244 3.58 11.68 4.88
N ALA A 245 4.51 12.37 5.55
CA ALA A 245 4.96 11.99 6.88
C ALA A 245 3.81 11.82 7.88
N LEU A 246 2.82 12.73 7.87
CA LEU A 246 1.61 12.60 8.68
C LEU A 246 0.80 11.36 8.25
N GLY A 247 0.62 11.16 6.94
CA GLY A 247 -0.05 9.98 6.40
C GLY A 247 0.60 8.66 6.78
N MET A 248 1.93 8.61 6.86
CA MET A 248 2.66 7.42 7.31
C MET A 248 2.42 7.13 8.79
N GLU A 249 2.44 8.15 9.64
CA GLU A 249 2.10 8.02 11.07
C GLU A 249 0.65 7.55 11.25
N GLN A 250 -0.27 8.10 10.46
CA GLN A 250 -1.67 7.71 10.41
C GLN A 250 -1.86 6.27 9.96
N LEU A 251 -1.17 5.83 8.91
CA LEU A 251 -1.22 4.45 8.44
C LEU A 251 -0.64 3.49 9.47
N ALA A 252 0.48 3.83 10.12
CA ALA A 252 1.01 3.04 11.24
C ALA A 252 0.03 2.95 12.40
N TRP A 253 -0.66 4.05 12.73
CA TRP A 253 -1.68 4.09 13.77
C TRP A 253 -2.84 3.13 13.48
N LEU A 254 -3.31 3.11 12.23
CA LEU A 254 -4.39 2.23 11.77
C LEU A 254 -3.92 0.78 11.76
N ALA A 255 -2.71 0.53 11.25
CA ALA A 255 -2.07 -0.77 11.20
C ALA A 255 -2.00 -1.43 12.57
N CYS A 256 -1.42 -0.75 13.57
CA CYS A 256 -1.27 -1.33 14.91
C CYS A 256 -2.62 -1.70 15.53
N ARG A 257 -3.66 -0.86 15.38
CA ARG A 257 -5.00 -1.13 15.91
C ARG A 257 -5.69 -2.27 15.18
N ALA A 258 -5.63 -2.27 13.86
CA ALA A 258 -6.22 -3.32 13.05
C ALA A 258 -5.57 -4.68 13.32
N MET A 259 -4.23 -4.70 13.49
CA MET A 259 -3.48 -5.89 13.90
C MET A 259 -3.85 -6.34 15.32
N ALA A 260 -3.96 -5.42 16.28
CA ALA A 260 -4.40 -5.74 17.64
C ALA A 260 -5.81 -6.34 17.65
N THR A 261 -6.75 -5.76 16.91
CA THR A 261 -8.10 -6.33 16.72
C THR A 261 -8.06 -7.71 16.04
N ALA A 262 -7.12 -7.92 15.13
CA ALA A 262 -6.85 -9.21 14.50
C ALA A 262 -6.04 -10.19 15.37
N GLY A 263 -5.81 -9.86 16.65
CA GLY A 263 -5.22 -10.74 17.66
C GLY A 263 -3.68 -10.70 17.74
N GLU A 264 -3.04 -9.57 17.42
CA GLU A 264 -1.66 -9.31 17.85
C GLU A 264 -1.66 -8.74 19.28
N GLU A 265 -0.83 -9.31 20.15
CA GLU A 265 -0.78 -8.99 21.58
C GLU A 265 0.54 -8.28 21.96
N GLY A 266 1.49 -8.18 21.04
CA GLY A 266 2.83 -7.64 21.27
C GLY A 266 2.95 -6.12 21.29
N PHE A 267 1.86 -5.37 21.05
CA PHE A 267 1.89 -3.90 21.09
C PHE A 267 1.85 -3.37 22.52
N ASP A 268 2.65 -2.34 22.80
CA ASP A 268 2.51 -1.54 24.02
C ASP A 268 1.11 -0.90 24.08
N PRO A 269 0.35 -1.05 25.18
CA PRO A 269 -0.94 -0.37 25.38
C PRO A 269 -0.91 1.14 25.11
N ALA A 270 0.21 1.82 25.33
CA ALA A 270 0.38 3.24 25.03
C ALA A 270 0.26 3.53 23.51
N VAL A 271 0.77 2.63 22.66
CA VAL A 271 0.64 2.74 21.19
C VAL A 271 -0.82 2.63 20.75
N LEU A 272 -1.60 1.77 21.43
CA LEU A 272 -3.00 1.49 21.11
C LEU A 272 -3.99 2.52 21.67
N THR A 273 -3.58 3.32 22.66
CA THR A 273 -4.44 4.33 23.29
C THR A 273 -4.20 5.75 22.78
N ARG A 274 -3.12 6.01 22.03
CA ARG A 274 -2.87 7.33 21.43
C ARG A 274 -4.03 7.77 20.51
N PRO A 275 -4.41 9.07 20.49
CA PRO A 275 -5.41 9.57 19.55
C PRO A 275 -4.92 9.45 18.10
N TYR A 276 -5.84 9.51 17.13
CA TYR A 276 -5.50 9.49 15.72
C TYR A 276 -4.62 10.71 15.35
N PRO A 277 -3.46 10.53 14.69
CA PRO A 277 -2.64 11.65 14.25
C PRO A 277 -3.43 12.53 13.27
N GLY A 278 -3.45 13.84 13.49
CA GLY A 278 -4.33 14.78 12.75
C GLY A 278 -5.75 14.90 13.31
N GLY A 279 -6.16 14.04 14.24
CA GLY A 279 -7.42 14.14 14.99
C GLY A 279 -8.69 13.80 14.20
N GLU A 280 -9.85 14.04 14.82
CA GLU A 280 -11.18 13.71 14.27
C GLU A 280 -11.51 14.42 12.95
N GLY A 281 -10.78 15.48 12.59
CA GLY A 281 -10.94 16.13 11.28
C GLY A 281 -10.67 15.19 10.10
N PHE A 282 -9.89 14.12 10.31
CA PHE A 282 -9.56 13.11 9.30
C PHE A 282 -10.59 11.97 9.15
N ARG A 283 -11.75 12.06 9.80
CA ARG A 283 -12.81 11.07 9.61
C ARG A 283 -13.15 10.90 8.13
N SER A 284 -13.19 9.65 7.68
CA SER A 284 -13.56 9.31 6.31
C SER A 284 -15.01 9.70 6.03
N ASP A 285 -15.24 10.15 4.81
CA ASP A 285 -16.53 10.61 4.32
C ASP A 285 -16.51 10.46 2.79
N ASP A 286 -17.60 10.01 2.18
CA ASP A 286 -17.64 9.87 0.73
C ASP A 286 -17.96 11.24 0.11
N PRO A 287 -17.01 11.90 -0.58
CA PRO A 287 -17.27 13.21 -1.17
C PRO A 287 -18.27 13.16 -2.34
N CYS A 288 -18.57 11.96 -2.88
CA CYS A 288 -19.34 11.80 -4.09
C CYS A 288 -20.76 12.39 -3.98
N VAL A 289 -21.18 13.09 -5.05
CA VAL A 289 -22.55 13.61 -5.23
C VAL A 289 -23.37 12.73 -6.18
N SER A 290 -22.80 11.62 -6.65
CA SER A 290 -23.42 10.67 -7.58
C SER A 290 -22.94 9.25 -7.29
N PRO A 291 -23.27 8.70 -6.10
CA PRO A 291 -22.77 7.41 -5.66
C PRO A 291 -23.14 6.28 -6.64
N GLY A 292 -22.25 5.29 -6.77
CA GLY A 292 -22.42 4.15 -7.67
C GLY A 292 -22.13 4.44 -9.15
N ARG A 293 -21.75 5.66 -9.51
CA ARG A 293 -21.23 5.97 -10.86
C ARG A 293 -19.72 5.88 -10.91
N SER A 294 -19.21 5.42 -12.05
CA SER A 294 -17.77 5.44 -12.35
C SER A 294 -17.22 6.86 -12.31
N CYS A 295 -16.01 7.03 -11.78
CA CYS A 295 -15.29 8.30 -11.86
C CYS A 295 -14.70 8.57 -13.25
N VAL A 296 -14.62 7.57 -14.14
CA VAL A 296 -14.17 7.76 -15.53
C VAL A 296 -15.12 8.71 -16.26
N GLY A 297 -14.58 9.84 -16.73
CA GLY A 297 -15.36 10.90 -17.39
C GLY A 297 -16.18 11.78 -16.42
N CYS A 298 -16.05 11.61 -15.11
CA CYS A 298 -16.69 12.47 -14.12
C CYS A 298 -15.99 13.83 -14.05
N PRO A 299 -16.72 14.97 -14.06
CA PRO A 299 -16.14 16.31 -13.98
C PRO A 299 -15.50 16.63 -12.62
N HIS A 300 -15.76 15.80 -11.59
CA HIS A 300 -15.19 15.97 -10.25
C HIS A 300 -13.96 15.09 -10.00
N ALA A 301 -13.68 14.11 -10.86
CA ALA A 301 -12.49 13.28 -10.73
C ALA A 301 -11.28 14.04 -11.29
N LEU A 302 -10.19 14.15 -10.52
CA LEU A 302 -9.07 15.03 -10.89
C LEU A 302 -8.29 14.51 -12.11
N ASP A 303 -7.91 13.23 -12.12
CA ASP A 303 -7.29 12.59 -13.28
C ASP A 303 -7.58 11.08 -13.25
N THR A 304 -8.29 10.56 -14.26
CA THR A 304 -8.55 9.12 -14.44
C THR A 304 -7.75 8.51 -15.59
N SER A 305 -6.77 9.25 -16.12
CA SER A 305 -5.91 8.84 -17.24
C SER A 305 -4.71 8.03 -16.76
N ARG A 306 -3.53 8.23 -17.36
CA ARG A 306 -2.31 7.45 -17.08
C ARG A 306 -1.58 7.86 -15.80
N THR A 307 -1.77 9.10 -15.34
CA THR A 307 -1.16 9.62 -14.10
C THR A 307 -2.15 9.58 -12.94
N TRP A 308 -3.14 8.68 -13.00
CA TRP A 308 -4.36 8.73 -12.21
C TRP A 308 -4.17 9.19 -10.76
N MET A 309 -5.14 9.96 -10.26
CA MET A 309 -5.18 10.46 -8.90
C MET A 309 -6.51 10.05 -8.26
N HIS A 310 -6.47 9.37 -7.12
CA HIS A 310 -7.67 8.91 -6.39
C HIS A 310 -8.41 10.07 -5.70
N VAL A 311 -8.74 11.12 -6.46
CA VAL A 311 -9.21 12.41 -5.96
C VAL A 311 -10.55 12.78 -6.59
N CYS A 312 -11.53 13.05 -5.74
CA CYS A 312 -12.85 13.59 -6.03
C CYS A 312 -12.97 15.00 -5.45
N CYS A 313 -13.11 16.00 -6.33
CA CYS A 313 -13.21 17.42 -6.01
C CYS A 313 -14.67 17.89 -5.87
N ALA A 314 -15.63 17.00 -5.56
CA ALA A 314 -17.04 17.37 -5.53
C ALA A 314 -17.40 18.28 -4.33
N ARG A 315 -16.75 18.10 -3.17
CA ARG A 315 -17.00 18.88 -1.94
C ARG A 315 -15.96 19.94 -1.65
N GLU A 316 -14.81 19.85 -2.30
CA GLU A 316 -13.75 20.84 -2.20
C GLU A 316 -13.89 21.79 -3.39
N ARG A 317 -14.02 23.11 -3.16
CA ARG A 317 -13.83 24.11 -4.24
C ARG A 317 -12.34 24.20 -4.66
N ALA A 318 -11.64 23.08 -4.70
CA ALA A 318 -10.21 22.96 -4.88
C ALA A 318 -9.86 22.54 -6.31
N ALA A 319 -10.18 23.42 -7.27
CA ALA A 319 -9.40 23.54 -8.51
C ALA A 319 -8.14 24.42 -8.31
N ARG A 320 -7.77 24.73 -7.05
CA ARG A 320 -6.67 25.65 -6.70
C ARG A 320 -5.47 24.98 -6.02
N CYS A 321 -5.60 23.79 -5.44
CA CYS A 321 -4.47 23.12 -4.76
C CYS A 321 -3.55 22.32 -5.70
N TRP A 322 -3.96 22.10 -6.94
CA TRP A 322 -3.19 21.37 -7.96
C TRP A 322 -3.05 22.17 -9.26
N GLN A 323 -3.10 23.50 -9.18
CA GLN A 323 -2.55 24.30 -10.28
C GLN A 323 -1.04 24.07 -10.25
N ARG A 324 -0.56 23.20 -11.16
CA ARG A 324 0.85 23.22 -11.56
C ARG A 324 1.20 24.68 -11.80
N GLU A 325 2.20 25.20 -11.10
CA GLU A 325 2.83 26.43 -11.59
C GLU A 325 3.28 26.14 -13.03
N PRO A 326 2.84 26.92 -14.02
CA PRO A 326 3.33 26.74 -15.37
C PRO A 326 4.76 27.25 -15.42
N GLY A 327 5.75 26.35 -15.35
CA GLY A 327 7.15 26.66 -15.67
C GLY A 327 8.19 26.25 -14.63
N ALA A 328 8.23 24.97 -14.24
CA ALA A 328 9.42 24.34 -13.68
C ALA A 328 9.81 23.12 -14.53
#